data_AF-A0A7X7U1T4-F1
#
_entry.id   AF-A0A7X7U1T4-F1
#
_cell.length_a   1.000
_cell.length_b   1.000
_cell.length_c   1.000
_cell.angle_alpha   90.00
_cell.angle_beta   90.00
_cell.angle_gamma   90.00
#
_symmetry.space_group_name_H-M   'P 1'
#
loop_
_entity.id
_entity.type
_entity.pdbx_description
1 polymer ?
#
loop_
_entity_poly.entity_id
_entity_poly.type
_entity_poly.pdbx_seq_one_letter_code
_entity_poly.pdbx_strand_id
1 'polypeptide(L)'
;MDTLKLLRDYFPTAVYTGKCLVFISEDWRVELTEHKDNDFSKVSTHPSIIRVRIFKRAPSGEFVAGFYEDFQLPSLGELAEQIEKYVQMAIGSNLRENVE
;
A
#
# COMPACT_ATOMS: atom_id res chain seq x y z
N MET A 1 -2.27 -16.75 2.25
CA MET A 1 -1.16 -15.87 1.80
C MET A 1 -1.58 -15.27 0.46
N ASP A 2 -2.84 -14.85 0.41
CA ASP A 2 -3.62 -14.76 -0.83
C ASP A 2 -4.03 -13.32 -1.06
N THR A 3 -4.28 -12.55 0.00
CA THR A 3 -4.75 -11.16 -0.09
C THR A 3 -3.83 -10.29 -0.94
N LEU A 4 -2.50 -10.31 -0.74
CA LEU A 4 -1.56 -9.56 -1.59
C LEU A 4 -1.56 -10.02 -3.06
N LYS A 5 -1.70 -11.33 -3.29
CA LYS A 5 -1.75 -11.89 -4.66
C LYS A 5 -3.06 -11.53 -5.35
N LEU A 6 -4.16 -11.51 -4.62
CA LEU A 6 -5.47 -11.11 -5.13
C LEU A 6 -5.53 -9.60 -5.36
N LEU A 7 -4.90 -8.78 -4.50
CA LEU A 7 -4.76 -7.34 -4.73
C LEU A 7 -3.98 -7.01 -6.00
N ARG A 8 -3.09 -7.90 -6.47
CA ARG A 8 -2.41 -7.72 -7.76
C ARG A 8 -3.39 -7.58 -8.93
N ASP A 9 -4.51 -8.29 -8.90
CA ASP A 9 -5.52 -8.23 -9.96
C ASP A 9 -6.21 -6.86 -10.03
N TYR A 10 -6.20 -6.11 -8.92
CA TYR A 10 -6.72 -4.75 -8.84
C TYR A 10 -5.66 -3.69 -9.22
N PHE A 11 -4.38 -4.02 -9.08
CA PHE A 11 -3.26 -3.13 -9.38
C PHE A 11 -2.34 -3.71 -10.47
N PRO A 12 -2.74 -3.67 -11.76
CA PRO A 12 -2.04 -4.35 -12.84
C PRO A 12 -0.63 -3.82 -13.10
N THR A 13 -0.37 -2.58 -12.72
CA THR A 13 0.96 -1.93 -12.82
C THR A 13 1.89 -2.32 -11.67
N ALA A 14 1.40 -3.03 -10.66
CA ALA A 14 2.17 -3.37 -9.48
C ALA A 14 2.87 -4.73 -9.63
N VAL A 15 4.12 -4.78 -9.17
CA VAL A 15 5.00 -5.95 -9.26
C VAL A 15 5.00 -6.68 -7.93
N TYR A 16 4.64 -7.96 -7.95
CA TYR A 16 4.71 -8.82 -6.77
C TYR A 16 6.12 -9.41 -6.63
N THR A 17 6.80 -9.07 -5.53
CA THR A 17 8.20 -9.46 -5.28
C THR A 17 8.33 -10.77 -4.49
N GLY A 18 7.21 -11.47 -4.23
CA GLY A 18 7.16 -12.63 -3.34
C GLY A 18 6.90 -12.30 -1.87
N LYS A 19 7.10 -11.04 -1.46
CA LYS A 19 6.84 -10.56 -0.08
C LYS A 19 5.99 -9.29 0.01
N CYS A 20 6.05 -8.45 -1.01
CA CYS A 20 5.27 -7.22 -1.11
C CYS A 20 4.83 -6.97 -2.56
N LEU A 21 3.79 -6.16 -2.71
CA LEU A 21 3.37 -5.62 -3.99
C LEU A 21 3.93 -4.20 -4.12
N VAL A 22 4.65 -3.92 -5.20
CA VAL A 22 5.35 -2.65 -5.37
C VAL A 22 4.92 -1.98 -6.66
N PHE A 23 4.56 -0.70 -6.58
CA PHE A 23 4.34 0.17 -7.74
C PHE A 23 5.41 1.26 -7.75
N ILE A 24 5.97 1.56 -8.92
CA ILE A 24 6.98 2.61 -9.10
C ILE A 24 6.57 3.48 -10.28
N SER A 25 6.50 4.78 -10.04
CA SER A 25 6.40 5.83 -11.06
C SER A 25 7.67 6.71 -11.04
N GLU A 26 7.68 7.75 -11.86
CA GLU A 26 8.82 8.66 -11.98
C GLU A 26 9.19 9.34 -10.64
N ASP A 27 8.17 9.73 -9.88
CA ASP A 27 8.30 10.49 -8.64
C ASP A 27 7.92 9.70 -7.38
N TRP A 28 7.25 8.56 -7.53
CA TRP A 28 6.65 7.85 -6.40
C TRP A 28 6.98 6.37 -6.42
N ARG A 29 7.15 5.80 -5.22
CA ARG A 29 7.16 4.36 -5.01
C ARG A 29 6.12 4.03 -3.96
N VAL A 30 5.30 3.03 -4.23
CA VAL A 30 4.27 2.54 -3.31
C VAL A 30 4.55 1.09 -3.01
N GLU A 31 4.55 0.72 -1.74
CA GLU A 31 4.75 -0.65 -1.29
C GLU A 31 3.58 -1.11 -0.42
N LEU A 32 3.01 -2.26 -0.76
CA LEU A 32 2.00 -2.93 0.05
C LEU A 32 2.62 -4.18 0.68
N THR A 33 2.50 -4.28 2.00
CA THR A 33 3.00 -5.40 2.80
C THR A 33 1.88 -6.00 3.62
N GLU A 34 1.76 -7.32 3.61
CA GLU A 34 0.81 -8.06 4.44
C GLU A 34 1.46 -8.39 5.78
N HIS A 35 0.87 -7.90 6.85
CA HIS A 35 1.19 -8.29 8.22
C HIS A 35 0.11 -9.25 8.70
N LYS A 36 0.54 -10.45 9.09
CA LYS A 36 -0.30 -11.40 9.83
C LYS A 36 0.03 -11.30 11.30
N ASP A 37 -1.01 -11.33 12.12
CA ASP A 37 -0.84 -11.60 13.54
C ASP A 37 -0.20 -13.00 13.67
N ASN A 38 1.00 -13.06 14.25
CA ASN A 38 1.77 -14.31 14.41
C ASN A 38 1.27 -15.14 15.61
N ASP A 39 0.13 -14.76 16.19
CA ASP A 39 -0.47 -15.41 17.35
C ASP A 39 -1.28 -16.64 16.90
N PHE A 40 -0.57 -17.76 16.69
CA PHE A 40 -1.17 -19.06 16.34
C PHE A 40 -2.13 -19.61 17.42
N SER A 41 -2.14 -19.02 18.62
CA SER A 41 -3.05 -19.37 19.72
C SER A 41 -4.45 -18.79 19.57
N LYS A 42 -4.65 -17.79 18.70
CA LYS A 42 -5.97 -17.22 18.44
C LYS A 42 -6.53 -17.82 17.17
N VAL A 43 -7.70 -18.45 17.28
CA VAL A 43 -8.58 -18.81 16.16
C VAL A 43 -9.06 -17.51 15.53
N SER A 44 -8.18 -16.83 14.81
CA SER A 44 -8.35 -15.44 14.45
C SER A 44 -9.03 -15.35 13.10
N THR A 45 -10.35 -15.12 13.12
CA THR A 45 -11.20 -14.72 11.99
C THR A 45 -10.93 -13.28 11.53
N HIS A 46 -9.81 -12.67 11.94
CA HIS A 46 -9.52 -11.28 11.62
C HIS A 46 -8.85 -11.18 10.24
N PRO A 47 -9.25 -10.20 9.41
CA PRO A 47 -8.62 -10.00 8.11
C PRO A 47 -7.15 -9.59 8.27
N SER A 48 -6.33 -9.98 7.28
CA SER A 48 -4.92 -9.59 7.22
C SER A 48 -4.77 -8.07 7.20
N ILE A 49 -3.74 -7.56 7.88
CA ILE A 49 -3.41 -6.13 7.87
C ILE A 49 -2.55 -5.86 6.63
N ILE A 50 -3.00 -4.97 5.75
CA ILE A 50 -2.21 -4.50 4.61
C ILE A 50 -1.68 -3.11 4.94
N ARG A 51 -0.36 -3.03 5.10
CA ARG A 51 0.35 -1.77 5.27
C ARG A 51 0.73 -1.21 3.90
N VAL A 52 0.32 0.02 3.62
CA VAL A 52 0.71 0.77 2.43
C VAL A 52 1.76 1.80 2.82
N ARG A 53 2.87 1.85 2.09
CA ARG A 53 3.95 2.83 2.27
C ARG A 53 4.17 3.57 0.97
N ILE A 54 4.19 4.89 1.03
CA ILE A 54 4.36 5.78 -0.11
C ILE A 54 5.65 6.56 0.10
N PHE A 55 6.54 6.45 -0.87
CA PHE A 55 7.83 7.09 -0.90
C PHE A 55 7.86 8.11 -2.03
N LYS A 56 8.39 9.30 -1.76
CA LYS A 56 8.62 10.34 -2.75
C LYS A 56 10.08 10.32 -3.19
N ARG A 57 10.32 10.47 -4.48
CA ARG A 57 11.67 10.60 -5.02
C ARG A 57 12.24 11.97 -4.63
N ALA A 58 13.39 11.95 -3.96
CA ALA A 58 14.15 13.14 -3.65
C ALA A 58 14.97 13.61 -4.87
N PRO A 59 15.43 14.88 -4.91
CA PRO A 59 16.33 15.36 -5.96
C PRO A 59 17.65 14.57 -6.05
N SER A 60 18.05 13.88 -4.99
CA SER A 60 19.19 12.95 -4.99
C SER A 60 18.97 11.68 -5.82
N GLY A 61 17.72 11.41 -6.22
CA GLY A 61 17.31 10.19 -6.91
C GLY A 61 16.86 9.07 -5.97
N GLU A 62 16.99 9.24 -4.65
CA GLU A 62 16.57 8.25 -3.65
C GLU A 62 15.09 8.40 -3.30
N PHE A 63 14.43 7.28 -2.97
CA PHE A 63 13.05 7.29 -2.50
C PHE A 63 13.01 7.46 -0.98
N VAL A 64 12.43 8.57 -0.53
CA VAL A 64 12.27 8.91 0.89
C VAL A 64 10.87 8.54 1.34
N ALA A 65 10.75 7.87 2.49
CA ALA A 65 9.46 7.51 3.06
C ALA A 65 8.66 8.79 3.38
N GLY A 66 7.46 8.90 2.83
CA GLY A 66 6.56 10.03 3.07
C GLY A 66 5.39 9.61 3.95
N PHE A 67 4.50 8.80 3.40
CA PHE A 67 3.24 8.43 4.04
C PHE A 67 3.15 6.92 4.25
N TYR A 68 2.46 6.50 5.30
CA TYR A 68 2.07 5.11 5.45
C TYR A 68 0.72 5.02 6.15
N GLU A 69 -0.02 3.95 5.85
CA GLU A 69 -1.32 3.66 6.47
C GLU A 69 -1.56 2.15 6.51
N ASP A 70 -2.22 1.69 7.57
CA ASP A 70 -2.55 0.29 7.78
C ASP A 70 -4.04 0.05 7.54
N PHE A 71 -4.35 -0.83 6.58
CA PHE A 71 -5.72 -1.21 6.25
C PHE A 71 -6.02 -2.61 6.76
N GLN A 72 -7.14 -2.77 7.46
CA GLN A 72 -7.61 -4.06 7.94
C GLN A 72 -9.09 -4.19 7.62
N LEU A 73 -9.38 -4.58 6.37
CA LEU A 73 -10.74 -4.71 5.85
C LEU A 73 -11.05 -6.18 5.47
N PRO A 74 -12.25 -6.69 5.79
CA PRO A 74 -12.61 -8.08 5.51
C PRO A 74 -12.91 -8.35 4.04
N SER A 75 -13.40 -7.34 3.31
CA SER A 75 -13.69 -7.43 1.88
C SER A 75 -12.48 -7.00 1.05
N LEU A 76 -12.03 -7.87 0.14
CA LEU A 76 -10.93 -7.57 -0.76
C LEU A 76 -11.23 -6.40 -1.69
N GLY A 77 -12.46 -6.30 -2.20
CA GLY A 77 -12.86 -5.22 -3.10
C GLY A 77 -12.83 -3.85 -2.41
N GLU A 78 -13.39 -3.77 -1.20
CA GLU A 78 -13.34 -2.55 -0.38
C GLU A 78 -11.90 -2.20 0.00
N LEU A 79 -11.10 -3.21 0.36
CA LEU A 79 -9.68 -3.03 0.65
C LEU A 79 -8.91 -2.43 -0.54
N ALA A 80 -9.10 -2.98 -1.73
CA ALA A 80 -8.48 -2.48 -2.95
C ALA A 80 -8.91 -1.03 -3.23
N GLU A 81 -10.21 -0.73 -3.14
CA GLU A 81 -10.75 0.61 -3.37
C GLU A 81 -10.20 1.65 -2.39
N GLN A 82 -10.15 1.32 -1.09
CA GLN A 82 -9.62 2.25 -0.08
C GLN A 82 -8.11 2.48 -0.25
N ILE A 83 -7.35 1.43 -0.57
CA ILE A 83 -5.92 1.56 -0.88
C ILE A 83 -5.72 2.46 -2.11
N GLU A 84 -6.50 2.24 -3.17
CA GLU A 84 -6.41 3.05 -4.39
C GLU A 84 -6.68 4.53 -4.09
N LYS A 85 -7.78 4.83 -3.39
CA LYS A 85 -8.13 6.21 -2.98
C LYS A 85 -7.03 6.84 -2.14
N TYR A 86 -6.48 6.11 -1.17
CA TYR A 86 -5.39 6.60 -0.34
C TYR A 86 -4.14 6.94 -1.17
N VAL A 87 -3.75 6.06 -2.08
CA VAL A 87 -2.61 6.28 -2.98
C VAL A 87 -2.87 7.47 -3.91
N GLN A 88 -4.06 7.58 -4.50
CA GLN A 88 -4.45 8.70 -5.34
C GLN A 88 -4.46 10.02 -4.57
N MET A 89 -4.94 10.04 -3.33
CA MET A 89 -4.89 11.23 -2.48
C MET A 89 -3.44 11.59 -2.12
N ALA A 90 -2.62 10.65 -1.67
CA ALA A 90 -1.25 10.94 -1.28
C ALA A 90 -0.37 11.42 -2.46
N ILE A 91 -0.55 10.84 -3.65
CA ILE A 91 0.17 11.23 -4.86
C ILE A 91 -0.45 12.52 -5.46
N GLY A 92 -1.77 12.63 -5.51
CA GLY A 92 -2.51 13.76 -6.08
C GLY A 92 -2.50 15.03 -5.20
N SER A 93 -2.36 14.89 -3.88
CA SER A 93 -2.25 16.02 -2.94
C SER A 93 -0.89 16.73 -3.01
N ASN A 94 0.03 16.31 -3.88
CA ASN A 94 1.31 17.01 -4.08
C ASN A 94 1.26 18.26 -4.98
N LEU A 95 0.08 18.82 -5.29
CA LEU A 95 -0.02 20.08 -6.03
C LEU A 95 -0.67 21.26 -5.28
N ARG A 96 -1.22 21.08 -4.08
CA ARG A 96 -1.97 22.18 -3.41
C ARG A 96 -1.70 22.45 -1.93
N GLU A 97 -0.89 21.65 -1.22
CA GLU A 97 -0.54 21.95 0.18
C GLU A 97 0.92 22.42 0.33
N ASN A 98 1.35 23.31 -0.57
CA ASN A 98 2.24 24.43 -0.23
C ASN A 98 1.39 25.70 -0.14
N VAL A 99 0.48 25.72 0.83
CA VAL A 99 -0.27 26.90 1.31
C VAL A 99 -0.43 26.60 2.81
N GLU A 100 0.32 27.13 3.77
CA GLU A 100 1.21 28.30 3.93
C GLU A 100 2.33 27.94 4.93
#